data_AF-A0A7X7PVI1-F1
#
_entry.id   AF-A0A7X7PVI1-F1
#
_cell.length_a   1.000
_cell.length_b   1.000
_cell.length_c   1.000
_cell.angle_alpha   90.00
_cell.angle_beta   90.00
_cell.angle_gamma   90.00
#
_symmetry.space_group_name_H-M   'P 1'
#
loop_
_entity.id
_entity.type
_entity.pdbx_description
1 polymer ?
#
loop_
_entity_poly.entity_id
_entity_poly.type
_entity_poly.pdbx_seq_one_letter_code
_entity_poly.pdbx_strand_id
1 'polypeptide(L)'
;VALQPRFERREGRRALRLLDHPRFRAAYDFLLLRVASGDADPALGEWWTEIQTLSPEERLAKVEPASGVREPSARRRRRRRKRPPAASL
;
A
#
# COMPACT_ATOMS: atom_id res chain seq x y z
N VAL A 1 -9.58 -2.07 9.56
CA VAL A 1 -8.15 -2.47 9.42
C VAL A 1 -7.31 -1.21 9.32
N ALA A 2 -6.35 -1.04 10.22
CA ALA A 2 -5.52 0.16 10.32
C ALA A 2 -4.80 0.48 8.99
N LEU A 3 -4.74 1.78 8.64
CA LEU A 3 -4.01 2.27 7.47
C LEU A 3 -2.52 2.47 7.76
N GLN A 4 -2.13 2.64 9.03
CA GLN A 4 -0.76 2.90 9.47
C GLN A 4 0.29 1.91 8.95
N PRO A 5 0.10 0.58 9.03
CA PRO A 5 1.08 -0.38 8.51
C PRO A 5 1.24 -0.33 6.97
N ARG A 6 0.37 0.41 6.27
CA ARG A 6 0.47 0.58 4.82
C ARG A 6 1.42 1.73 4.45
N PHE A 7 1.65 2.70 5.34
CA PHE A 7 2.57 3.82 5.09
C PHE A 7 4.04 3.37 5.04
N GLU A 8 4.39 2.24 5.65
CA GLU A 8 5.71 1.62 5.52
C GLU A 8 6.04 1.17 4.09
N ARG A 9 5.00 0.94 3.26
CA ARG A 9 5.15 0.45 1.89
C ARG A 9 5.10 1.60 0.89
N ARG A 10 6.25 2.22 0.67
CA ARG A 10 6.45 3.34 -0.27
C ARG A 10 6.56 2.91 -1.75
N GLU A 11 6.61 1.61 -2.02
CA GLU A 11 6.89 1.07 -3.36
C GLU A 11 5.63 0.62 -4.13
N GLY A 12 5.67 0.92 -5.43
CA GLY A 12 4.77 0.46 -6.47
C GLY A 12 3.34 0.96 -6.36
N ARG A 13 2.45 0.28 -7.11
CA ARG A 13 1.02 0.60 -7.20
C ARG A 13 0.26 0.56 -5.87
N ARG A 14 0.85 -0.02 -4.81
CA ARG A 14 0.23 -0.06 -3.48
C ARG A 14 0.27 1.29 -2.78
N ALA A 15 1.35 2.06 -2.97
CA ALA A 15 1.46 3.40 -2.43
C ALA A 15 0.47 4.35 -3.13
N LEU A 16 0.36 4.27 -4.46
CA LEU A 16 -0.62 5.05 -5.25
C LEU A 16 -2.06 4.77 -4.80
N ARG A 17 -2.43 3.49 -4.62
CA ARG A 17 -3.75 3.12 -4.09
C ARG A 17 -4.02 3.63 -2.67
N LEU A 18 -2.97 3.90 -1.89
CA LEU A 18 -3.13 4.48 -0.56
C LEU A 18 -3.49 5.97 -0.66
N LEU A 19 -2.89 6.70 -1.62
CA LEU A 19 -3.21 8.10 -1.92
C LEU A 19 -4.67 8.27 -2.34
N ASP A 20 -5.20 7.35 -3.15
CA ASP A 20 -6.60 7.39 -3.60
C ASP A 20 -7.62 6.97 -2.52
N HIS A 21 -7.18 6.55 -1.34
CA HIS A 21 -8.07 6.06 -0.31
C HIS A 21 -8.85 7.22 0.35
N PRO A 22 -10.18 7.14 0.56
CA PRO A 22 -10.98 8.25 1.09
C PRO A 22 -10.57 8.69 2.51
N ARG A 23 -9.96 7.79 3.27
CA ARG A 23 -9.42 8.06 4.62
C ARG A 23 -7.90 8.31 4.63
N PHE A 24 -7.30 8.57 3.49
CA PHE A 24 -5.87 8.87 3.40
C PHE A 24 -5.50 10.05 4.28
N ARG A 25 -6.25 11.16 4.21
CA ARG A 25 -5.96 12.37 4.99
C ARG A 25 -5.92 12.11 6.49
N ALA A 26 -6.97 11.49 7.04
CA ALA A 26 -7.01 11.13 8.47
C ALA A 26 -5.84 10.20 8.88
N ALA A 27 -5.45 9.29 8.00
CA ALA A 27 -4.33 8.39 8.28
C ALA A 27 -2.96 9.08 8.13
N TYR A 28 -2.84 10.05 7.23
CA TYR A 28 -1.67 10.89 7.07
C TYR A 28 -1.48 11.83 8.27
N ASP A 29 -2.55 12.46 8.74
CA ASP A 29 -2.49 13.31 9.94
C ASP A 29 -2.03 12.48 11.16
N PHE A 30 -2.50 11.24 11.30
CA PHE A 30 -2.01 10.33 12.34
C PHE A 30 -0.57 9.88 12.12
N LEU A 31 -0.11 9.73 10.87
CA LEU A 31 1.30 9.47 10.57
C LEU A 31 2.17 10.64 11.05
N LEU A 32 1.76 11.89 10.78
CA LEU A 32 2.48 13.08 11.23
C LEU A 32 2.55 13.16 12.76
N LEU A 33 1.47 12.82 13.46
CA LEU A 33 1.49 12.72 14.93
C LEU A 33 2.49 11.67 15.41
N ARG A 34 2.57 10.50 14.76
CA ARG A 34 3.56 9.48 15.10
C ARG A 34 4.99 9.93 14.82
N VAL A 35 5.23 10.64 13.72
CA VAL A 35 6.55 11.21 13.42
C VAL A 35 6.92 12.25 14.48
N ALA A 36 6.00 13.15 14.85
CA ALA A 36 6.23 14.16 15.88
C ALA A 36 6.49 13.54 17.26
N SER A 37 5.85 12.40 17.57
CA SER A 37 6.07 11.64 18.81
C SER A 37 7.33 10.76 18.78
N GLY A 38 8.00 10.61 17.64
CA GLY A 38 9.15 9.69 17.48
C GLY A 38 8.77 8.21 17.32
N ASP A 39 7.47 7.90 17.17
CA ASP A 39 6.92 6.55 16.97
C ASP A 39 6.97 6.06 15.51
N ALA A 40 7.44 6.92 14.60
CA ALA A 40 7.62 6.62 13.19
C ALA A 40 8.83 7.37 12.63
N ASP A 41 9.45 6.81 11.60
CA ASP A 41 10.58 7.41 10.91
C ASP A 41 10.18 8.75 10.24
N PRO A 42 10.86 9.87 10.54
CA PRO A 42 10.63 11.15 9.87
C PRO A 42 10.69 11.07 8.35
N ALA A 43 11.56 10.22 7.79
CA ALA A 43 11.68 10.03 6.35
C ALA A 43 10.40 9.43 5.71
N LEU A 44 9.55 8.75 6.50
CA LEU A 44 8.22 8.34 6.04
C LEU A 44 7.32 9.56 5.87
N GLY A 45 7.27 10.44 6.87
CA GLY A 45 6.48 11.67 6.82
C GLY A 45 6.86 12.53 5.62
N GLU A 46 8.16 12.76 5.42
CA GLU A 46 8.70 13.54 4.29
C GLU A 46 8.33 12.92 2.94
N TRP A 47 8.55 11.62 2.77
CA TRP A 47 8.23 10.93 1.51
C TRP A 47 6.73 11.02 1.17
N TRP A 48 5.86 10.80 2.17
CA TRP A 48 4.41 10.90 1.98
C TRP A 48 3.96 12.35 1.76
N THR A 49 4.69 13.35 2.26
CA THR A 49 4.46 14.76 1.96
C THR A 49 4.82 15.06 0.51
N GLU A 50 5.99 14.62 0.07
CA GLU A 50 6.52 14.88 -1.27
C GLU A 50 5.63 14.26 -2.36
N ILE A 51 5.23 13.00 -2.22
CA ILE A 51 4.41 12.33 -3.25
C ILE A 51 3.05 13.01 -3.47
N GLN A 52 2.52 13.73 -2.47
CA GLN A 52 1.28 14.49 -2.61
C GLN A 52 1.45 15.71 -3.51
N THR A 53 2.64 16.34 -3.51
CA THR A 53 2.93 17.52 -4.34
C THR A 53 3.32 17.18 -5.77
N LEU A 54 3.73 15.93 -6.03
CA LEU A 54 4.11 15.45 -7.36
C LEU A 54 2.91 15.29 -8.31
N SER A 55 3.14 15.50 -9.60
CA SER A 55 2.18 15.20 -10.69
C SER A 55 1.96 13.67 -10.85
N PRO A 56 0.90 13.22 -11.54
CA PRO A 56 0.63 11.79 -11.69
C PRO A 56 1.78 10.98 -12.30
N GLU A 57 2.52 11.57 -13.25
CA GLU A 57 3.67 10.95 -13.91
C GLU A 57 4.86 10.84 -12.95
N GLU A 58 5.15 11.91 -12.22
CA GLU A 58 6.22 11.94 -11.21
C GLU A 58 5.92 11.01 -10.04
N ARG A 59 4.65 10.90 -9.63
CA ARG A 59 4.21 9.92 -8.61
C ARG A 59 4.50 8.51 -9.05
N LEU A 60 4.26 8.19 -10.32
CA LEU A 60 4.56 6.87 -10.88
C LEU A 60 6.07 6.60 -10.81
N ALA A 61 6.89 7.55 -11.26
CA ALA A 61 8.35 7.46 -11.19
C ALA A 61 8.88 7.33 -9.75
N LYS A 62 8.28 8.05 -8.79
CA LYS A 62 8.66 8.03 -7.37
C LYS A 62 8.35 6.70 -6.69
N VAL A 63 7.32 5.97 -7.14
CA VAL A 63 6.94 4.66 -6.58
C VAL A 63 7.55 3.49 -7.36
N GLU A 64 8.03 3.69 -8.59
CA GLU A 64 8.69 2.64 -9.36
C GLU A 64 9.98 2.21 -8.64
N PRO A 65 10.15 0.92 -8.32
CA PRO A 65 11.42 0.44 -7.81
C PRO A 65 12.47 0.57 -8.91
N ALA A 66 13.68 1.02 -8.57
CA ALA A 66 14.82 1.14 -9.48
C ALA A 66 15.31 -0.21 -10.10
N SER A 67 14.55 -1.30 -9.99
CA SER A 67 14.83 -2.57 -10.63
C SER A 67 13.54 -3.38 -10.80
N GLY A 68 13.26 -3.76 -12.05
CA GLY A 68 12.10 -4.53 -12.50
C GLY A 68 12.08 -5.99 -12.04
N VAL A 69 12.22 -6.27 -10.74
CA VAL A 69 12.05 -7.62 -10.19
C VAL A 69 11.30 -7.57 -8.87
N ARG A 70 9.98 -7.71 -8.92
CA ARG A 70 9.25 -8.45 -7.89
C ARG A 70 8.21 -9.31 -8.58
N GLU A 71 8.53 -10.60 -8.59
CA GLU A 71 7.68 -11.70 -9.02
C GLU A 71 6.19 -11.44 -8.75
N PRO A 72 5.29 -11.85 -9.65
CA PRO A 72 3.86 -11.86 -9.38
C PRO A 72 3.60 -12.89 -8.28
N SER A 73 3.78 -12.47 -7.01
CA SER A 73 3.45 -13.28 -5.83
C SER A 73 2.01 -13.75 -6.02
N ALA A 74 1.94 -15.05 -6.26
CA ALA A 74 0.79 -15.79 -6.73
C ALA A 74 -0.53 -15.16 -6.31
N ARG A 75 -1.39 -14.93 -7.31
CA ARG A 75 -2.84 -15.02 -7.14
C ARG A 75 -3.07 -16.24 -6.27
N ARG A 76 -3.31 -16.03 -4.97
CA ARG A 76 -3.76 -17.07 -4.05
C ARG A 76 -5.16 -17.40 -4.53
N ARG A 77 -5.21 -18.26 -5.56
CA ARG A 77 -6.37 -18.99 -6.04
C ARG A 77 -6.99 -19.53 -4.76
N ARG A 78 -8.04 -18.87 -4.27
CA ARG A 78 -9.02 -19.52 -3.40
C ARG A 78 -9.59 -20.63 -4.29
N ARG A 79 -8.92 -21.79 -4.28
CA ARG A 79 -9.47 -23.07 -4.66
C ARG A 79 -10.68 -23.24 -3.74
N ARG A 80 -11.85 -22.74 -4.17
CA ARG A 80 -13.12 -23.24 -3.68
C ARG A 80 -13.09 -24.72 -4.05
N ARG A 81 -12.83 -25.55 -3.03
CA ARG A 81 -12.85 -27.01 -3.13
C ARG A 81 -14.12 -27.38 -3.89
N LYS A 82 -13.97 -28.04 -5.04
CA LYS A 82 -15.07 -28.74 -5.70
C LYS A 82 -15.62 -29.72 -4.66
N ARG A 83 -16.83 -29.49 -4.16
CA ARG A 83 -17.61 -30.53 -3.47
C ARG A 83 -17.85 -31.62 -4.53
N PRO A 84 -17.48 -32.89 -4.32
CA PRO A 84 -17.96 -33.95 -5.18
C PRO A 84 -19.48 -34.06 -5.03
N PRO A 85 -20.25 -34.30 -6.12
CA PRO A 85 -21.65 -34.67 -5.99
C PRO A 85 -21.70 -36.03 -5.28
N ALA A 86 -22.48 -36.12 -4.20
CA ALA A 86 -22.82 -37.39 -3.60
C ALA A 86 -23.57 -38.21 -4.67
N ALA A 87 -22.95 -39.30 -5.10
CA ALA A 87 -23.57 -40.28 -5.97
C ALA A 87 -24.66 -41.02 -5.20
N SER A 88 -25.78 -41.21 -5.88
CA SER A 88 -26.94 -41.98 -5.48
C SER A 88 -26.58 -43.43 -5.09
N LEU A 89 -27.19 -43.90 -4.01
CA LEU A 89 -27.60 -45.29 -3.78
C LEU A 89 -28.95 -45.26 -3.05
#